data_AF-A0ABD5TD68-F1
#
_entry.id   AF-A0ABD5TD68-F1
#
_cell.length_a   1.000
_cell.length_b   1.000
_cell.length_c   1.000
_cell.angle_alpha   90.00
_cell.angle_beta   90.00
_cell.angle_gamma   90.00
#
_symmetry.space_group_name_H-M   'P 1'
#
loop_
_entity.id
_entity.type
_entity.pdbx_description
1 polymer ?
#
loop_
_entity_poly.entity_id
_entity_poly.type
_entity_poly.pdbx_seq_one_letter_code
_entity_poly.pdbx_strand_id
1 'polypeptide(L)' 'MVRTDRRDMGRKCQNCGGTVTEQYARVFAPDTAAGPRVCPNCEDLVRDGASVREARANRG' A
#
# COMPACT_ATOMS: atom_id res chain seq x y z
N MET A 1 21.37 -6.50 -9.33
CA MET A 1 21.10 -5.07 -9.05
C MET A 1 19.63 -4.83 -9.31
N VAL A 2 18.82 -4.72 -8.25
CA VAL A 2 17.37 -4.50 -8.36
C VAL A 2 17.16 -3.20 -9.11
N ARG A 3 16.63 -3.30 -10.34
CA ARG A 3 16.21 -2.16 -11.14
C ARG A 3 15.06 -1.51 -10.40
N THR A 4 15.35 -0.52 -9.55
CA THR A 4 14.35 0.41 -9.03
C THR A 4 13.93 1.30 -10.19
N ASP A 5 13.08 0.76 -11.05
CA ASP A 5 12.45 1.50 -12.12
C ASP A 5 11.69 2.67 -11.50
N ARG A 6 12.03 3.87 -11.93
CA ARG A 6 11.54 5.14 -11.41
C ARG A 6 10.01 5.29 -11.52
N ARG A 7 9.32 4.35 -12.19
CA ARG A 7 7.85 4.28 -12.30
C ARG A 7 7.18 3.53 -11.16
N ASP A 8 7.92 2.85 -10.27
CA ASP A 8 7.37 2.12 -9.12
C ASP A 8 7.33 2.95 -7.82
N MET A 9 7.85 4.18 -7.84
CA MET A 9 8.07 5.09 -6.71
C MET A 9 6.80 5.76 -6.16
N GLY A 10 5.75 4.97 -6.02
CA GLY A 10 4.40 5.32 -5.57
C GLY A 10 3.54 4.07 -5.35
N ARG A 11 3.94 2.93 -5.92
CA ARG A 11 3.20 1.67 -5.87
C ARG A 11 3.58 0.80 -4.67
N LYS A 12 4.56 1.21 -3.86
CA LYS A 12 5.03 0.41 -2.71
C LYS A 12 4.13 0.62 -1.51
N CYS A 13 3.51 -0.45 -1.03
CA CYS A 13 2.83 -0.41 0.25
C CYS A 13 3.83 -0.30 1.40
N GLN A 14 3.57 0.62 2.32
CA GLN A 14 4.41 0.82 3.50
C GLN A 14 4.23 -0.26 4.57
N ASN A 15 3.13 -1.03 4.54
CA ASN A 15 2.89 -2.12 5.49
C ASN A 15 3.37 -3.48 4.95
N CYS A 16 2.83 -3.92 3.82
CA CYS A 16 3.11 -5.24 3.24
C CYS A 16 4.39 -5.26 2.38
N GLY A 17 4.97 -4.10 2.04
CA GLY A 17 6.08 -3.97 1.07
C GLY A 17 5.71 -4.34 -0.38
N GLY A 18 4.49 -4.83 -0.60
CA GLY A 18 3.97 -5.25 -1.90
C GLY A 18 3.73 -4.09 -2.85
N THR A 19 3.63 -4.43 -4.14
CA THR A 19 3.35 -3.47 -5.22
C THR A 19 1.85 -3.40 -5.48
N VAL A 20 1.27 -2.20 -5.38
CA VAL A 20 -0.12 -1.88 -5.73
C VAL A 20 -0.20 -1.27 -7.13
N THR A 21 -1.42 -1.09 -7.64
CA THR A 21 -1.63 -0.38 -8.91
C THR A 21 -1.40 1.12 -8.75
N GLU A 22 -1.03 1.80 -9.83
CA GLU A 22 -0.86 3.26 -9.84
C GLU A 22 -2.14 4.02 -9.54
N GLN A 23 -3.27 3.49 -10.00
CA GLN A 23 -4.57 4.07 -9.71
C GLN A 23 -4.85 4.03 -8.20
N TYR A 24 -4.51 2.91 -7.54
CA TYR A 24 -4.65 2.79 -6.09
C TYR A 24 -3.68 3.72 -5.36
N ALA A 25 -2.41 3.74 -5.77
CA ALA A 25 -1.40 4.65 -5.25
C ALA A 25 -1.83 6.12 -5.36
N ARG A 26 -2.33 6.56 -6.51
CA ARG A 26 -2.76 7.95 -6.72
C ARG A 26 -3.88 8.38 -5.75
N VAL A 27 -4.75 7.46 -5.36
CA VAL A 27 -5.89 7.77 -4.47
C VAL A 27 -5.49 7.67 -3.00
N PHE A 28 -4.56 6.78 -2.66
CA PHE A 28 -4.28 6.40 -1.27
C PHE A 28 -2.85 6.71 -0.79
N ALA A 29 -1.94 7.09 -1.69
CA ALA A 29 -0.65 7.63 -1.33
C ALA A 29 -0.79 9.14 -1.10
N PRO A 30 -0.45 9.65 0.09
CA PRO A 30 -0.34 11.09 0.30
C PRO A 30 0.80 11.67 -0.54
N ASP A 31 0.71 12.94 -0.96
CA ASP A 31 1.66 13.63 -1.85
C ASP A 31 3.14 13.50 -1.46
N THR A 32 3.42 13.30 -0.17
CA THR A 32 4.77 13.19 0.39
C THR A 32 5.26 11.76 0.62
N ALA A 33 4.43 10.73 0.38
CA ALA A 33 4.81 9.34 0.63
C ALA A 33 5.13 8.57 -0.65
N ALA A 34 6.05 7.62 -0.54
CA ALA A 34 6.43 6.72 -1.62
C ALA A 34 5.36 5.67 -1.98
N GLY A 35 4.17 5.74 -1.37
CA GLY A 35 3.03 4.89 -1.68
C GLY A 35 1.97 4.82 -0.58
N PRO A 36 0.93 3.99 -0.76
CA PRO A 36 -0.16 3.88 0.20
C PRO A 36 0.30 3.23 1.50
N ARG A 37 -0.28 3.67 2.63
CA ARG A 37 0.08 3.16 3.96
C ARG A 37 -0.18 1.65 4.10
N VAL A 38 -1.33 1.18 3.63
CA VAL A 38 -1.80 -0.21 3.70
C VAL A 38 -2.41 -0.60 2.36
N CYS A 39 -2.07 -1.80 1.88
CA CYS A 39 -2.54 -2.37 0.62
C CYS A 39 -3.80 -3.22 0.86
N PRO A 40 -4.70 -3.41 -0.13
CA PRO A 40 -5.85 -4.30 0.03
C PRO A 40 -5.42 -5.77 0.25
N ASN A 41 -4.19 -6.12 -0.12
CA ASN A 41 -3.58 -7.42 0.10
C ASN A 41 -2.96 -7.59 1.50
N CYS A 42 -3.00 -6.57 2.36
CA CYS A 42 -2.58 -6.76 3.75
C CYS A 42 -3.58 -7.70 4.44
N GLU A 43 -3.05 -8.76 5.04
CA GLU A 43 -3.84 -9.77 5.74
C GLU A 43 -4.12 -9.35 7.18
N ASP A 44 -3.17 -8.64 7.81
CA ASP A 44 -3.26 -8.23 9.22
C ASP A 44 -3.97 -6.89 9.41
N LEU A 45 -3.78 -5.96 8.47
CA LEU A 45 -4.16 -4.56 8.63
C LEU A 45 -4.99 -4.12 7.43
N VAL A 46 -6.17 -3.54 7.67
CA VAL A 46 -7.05 -3.00 6.64
C VAL A 46 -7.20 -1.50 6.84
N ARG A 47 -7.08 -0.75 5.74
CA ARG A 47 -7.36 0.68 5.74
C ARG A 47 -8.86 0.93 5.58
N ASP A 48 -9.43 1.70 6.50
CA ASP A 48 -10.83 2.11 6.50
C ASP A 48 -10.90 3.64 6.50
N GLY A 49 -11.03 4.22 5.31
CA GLY A 49 -11.01 5.67 5.11
C GLY A 49 -9.68 6.29 5.54
N ALA A 50 -9.71 7.12 6.60
CA ALA A 50 -8.52 7.79 7.14
C ALA A 50 -7.73 6.93 8.15
N SER A 51 -8.38 5.91 8.71
CA SER A 51 -7.86 5.09 9.81
C SER A 51 -7.39 3.73 9.32
N VAL A 52 -6.51 3.08 10.10
CA VAL A 52 -6.08 1.70 9.89
C VAL A 52 -6.64 0.88 11.04
N ARG A 53 -7.25 -0.27 10.73
CA ARG A 53 -7.78 -1.22 11.71
C ARG A 53 -7.23 -2.60 11.46
N GLU A 54 -7.19 -3.43 12.49
CA GLU A 54 -6.88 -4.85 12.34
C GLU A 54 -7.96 -5.54 11.50
N ALA A 55 -7.50 -6.43 10.62
CA ALA A 55 -8.38 -7.23 9.78
C ALA A 55 -9.24 -8.15 10.68
N ARG A 56 -10.54 -8.21 10.42
CA ARG A 56 -11.46 -9.06 11.19
C ARG A 56 -11.31 -10.56 10.89
N ALA A 57 -10.53 -10.90 9.87
CA ALA A 57 -10.18 -12.27 9.53
C ALA A 57 -8.78 -12.24 8.90
N ASN A 58 -7.87 -13.07 9.41
CA ASN A 58 -6.63 -13.39 8.70
C ASN A 58 -7.04 -14.09 7.40
N ARG A 59 -6.64 -13.58 6.24
CA ARG A 59 -7.01 -14.13 4.92
C ARG A 59 -6.04 -15.22 4.43
N GLY A 60 -5.29 -15.82 5.37
CA GLY A 60 -4.41 -16.97 5.16
C GLY A 60 -5.16 -18.30 5.01
#